data_AF-A0A171ARK1-F1
#
_entry.id   AF-A0A171ARK1-F1
#
_cell.length_a   1.000
_cell.length_b   1.000
_cell.length_c   1.000
_cell.angle_alpha   90.00
_cell.angle_beta   90.00
_cell.angle_gamma   90.00
#
_symmetry.space_group_name_H-M   'P 1'
#
loop_
_entity.id
_entity.type
_entity.pdbx_description
1 polymer ?
#
loop_
_entity_poly.entity_id
_entity_poly.type
_entity_poly.pdbx_seq_one_letter_code
_entity_poly.pdbx_strand_id
1 'polypeptide(L)' 'MNSFRYPEDIDLWSAGVSEDPAPGSLIGPLFSCIIATTFKNLKLGDRFWYENGGFRNSFTR' A
#
# COMPACT_ATOMS: atom_id res chain seq x y z
N MET A 1 -26.79 -9.20 11.99
CA MET A 1 -26.27 -7.84 11.71
C MET A 1 -25.96 -7.79 10.24
N ASN A 2 -26.62 -6.91 9.48
CA ASN A 2 -26.26 -6.66 8.09
C ASN A 2 -25.94 -5.16 8.00
N SER A 3 -24.65 -4.84 8.02
CA SER A 3 -24.18 -3.45 8.18
C SER A 3 -24.38 -2.61 6.92
N PHE A 4 -24.47 -3.25 5.74
CA PHE A 4 -24.65 -2.61 4.43
C PHE A 4 -25.81 -3.26 3.68
N ARG A 5 -26.45 -2.49 2.79
CA ARG A 5 -27.60 -2.97 2.00
C ARG A 5 -27.16 -3.51 0.64
N TYR A 6 -26.18 -2.87 0.02
CA TYR A 6 -25.57 -3.30 -1.24
C TYR A 6 -24.04 -3.35 -1.13
N PRO A 7 -23.34 -4.20 -1.91
CA PRO A 7 -21.88 -4.29 -1.89
C PRO A 7 -21.17 -2.97 -2.17
N GLU A 8 -21.73 -2.14 -3.03
CA GLU A 8 -21.23 -0.80 -3.37
C GLU A 8 -21.31 0.20 -2.22
N ASP A 9 -22.09 -0.09 -1.17
CA ASP A 9 -22.18 0.75 0.03
C ASP A 9 -21.01 0.50 1.00
N ILE A 10 -20.23 -0.57 0.79
CA ILE A 10 -19.12 -0.94 1.67
C ILE A 10 -17.96 0.04 1.47
N ASP A 11 -17.56 0.71 2.54
CA ASP A 11 -16.41 1.60 2.50
C ASP A 11 -15.09 0.84 2.30
N LEU A 12 -14.08 1.55 1.78
CA LEU A 12 -12.78 0.96 1.44
C LEU A 12 -12.13 0.24 2.63
N TRP A 13 -12.24 0.80 3.84
CA TRP A 13 -11.61 0.22 5.02
C TRP A 13 -12.29 -1.09 5.39
N SER A 14 -13.62 -1.05 5.54
CA SER A 14 -14.44 -2.22 5.85
C SER A 14 -14.25 -3.33 4.81
N ALA A 15 -14.21 -2.99 3.52
CA ALA A 15 -13.93 -3.95 2.46
C ALA A 15 -12.54 -4.55 2.59
N GLY A 16 -11.50 -3.72 2.69
CA GLY A 16 -10.11 -4.18 2.68
C GLY A 16 -9.71 -4.99 3.91
N VAL A 17 -10.25 -4.70 5.09
CA VAL A 17 -10.00 -5.52 6.30
C VAL A 17 -10.79 -6.83 6.30
N SER A 18 -11.84 -6.92 5.49
CA SER A 18 -12.71 -8.10 5.40
C SER A 18 -12.26 -9.09 4.33
N GLU A 19 -11.25 -8.75 3.52
CA GLU A 19 -10.68 -9.67 2.53
C GLU A 19 -9.85 -10.77 3.19
N ASP A 20 -9.88 -11.98 2.61
CA ASP A 20 -8.97 -13.05 2.98
C ASP A 20 -7.52 -12.66 2.66
N PRO A 21 -6.56 -12.91 3.56
CA PRO A 21 -5.15 -12.63 3.30
C PRO A 21 -4.63 -13.37 2.06
N ALA A 22 -3.82 -12.70 1.25
CA ALA A 22 -3.11 -13.36 0.15
C ALA A 22 -2.11 -14.41 0.69
N PRO A 23 -1.74 -15.45 -0.08
CA PRO A 23 -0.80 -16.48 0.38
C PRO A 23 0.53 -15.90 0.88
N GLY A 24 0.84 -16.13 2.16
CA GLY A 24 2.04 -15.60 2.82
C GLY A 24 1.98 -14.12 3.18
N SER A 25 0.82 -13.47 3.04
CA SER A 25 0.56 -12.07 3.39
C SER A 25 -0.27 -11.95 4.65
N LEU A 26 -0.21 -10.78 5.30
CA LEU A 26 -1.11 -10.40 6.40
C LEU A 26 -2.37 -9.66 5.90
N ILE A 27 -2.42 -9.33 4.61
CA ILE A 27 -3.45 -8.47 4.01
C ILE A 27 -3.98 -9.07 2.72
N GLY A 28 -5.24 -8.76 2.40
CA GLY A 28 -5.91 -9.18 1.18
C GLY A 28 -5.40 -8.46 -0.09
N PRO A 29 -5.86 -8.90 -1.27
CA PRO A 29 -5.44 -8.35 -2.57
C PRO A 29 -5.60 -6.83 -2.72
N LEU A 30 -6.70 -6.25 -2.22
CA LEU A 30 -6.99 -4.82 -2.33
C LEU A 30 -5.94 -3.98 -1.62
N PHE A 31 -5.72 -4.26 -0.33
CA PHE A 31 -4.70 -3.56 0.45
C PHE A 31 -3.29 -3.89 -0.03
N SER A 32 -3.02 -5.11 -0.51
CA SER A 32 -1.73 -5.45 -1.11
C SER A 32 -1.41 -4.53 -2.29
N CYS A 33 -2.37 -4.32 -3.19
CA CYS A 33 -2.21 -3.44 -4.35
C CYS A 33 -1.98 -1.97 -3.95
N ILE A 34 -2.83 -1.43 -3.07
CA ILE A 34 -2.77 -0.04 -2.64
C ILE A 34 -1.46 0.24 -1.90
N ILE A 35 -1.10 -0.61 -0.94
CA ILE A 35 0.09 -0.45 -0.11
C ILE A 35 1.36 -0.58 -0.98
N ALA A 36 1.45 -1.62 -1.83
CA ALA A 36 2.61 -1.79 -2.70
C ALA A 36 2.80 -0.63 -3.66
N THR A 37 1.72 -0.13 -4.27
CA THR A 37 1.75 1.04 -5.15
C THR A 37 2.21 2.30 -4.40
N THR A 38 1.69 2.51 -3.19
CA THR A 38 2.05 3.64 -2.35
C THR A 38 3.54 3.60 -1.98
N PHE A 39 4.05 2.47 -1.49
CA PHE A 39 5.46 2.33 -1.14
C PHE A 39 6.40 2.45 -2.35
N LYS A 40 6.00 1.93 -3.51
CA LYS A 40 6.73 2.14 -4.76
C LYS A 40 6.86 3.63 -5.08
N ASN A 41 5.75 4.36 -5.01
CA ASN A 41 5.73 5.79 -5.31
C ASN A 41 6.51 6.60 -4.28
N LEU A 42 6.43 6.25 -2.99
CA LEU A 42 7.24 6.87 -1.94
C LEU A 42 8.74 6.69 -2.20
N LYS A 43 9.17 5.45 -2.49
CA LYS A 43 10.57 5.15 -2.79
C LYS A 43 11.08 5.91 -4.02
N LEU A 44 10.33 5.88 -5.13
CA LEU A 44 10.75 6.51 -6.39
C LEU A 44 10.62 8.04 -6.36
N GLY A 45 9.66 8.57 -5.62
CA GLY A 45 9.42 10.00 -5.50
C GLY A 45 10.30 10.69 -4.46
N ASP A 46 10.89 9.94 -3.53
CA ASP A 46 11.78 10.50 -2.53
C ASP A 46 13.17 10.78 -3.12
N ARG A 47 13.42 12.07 -3.35
CA ARG A 47 14.72 12.57 -3.78
C ARG A 47 15.84 12.11 -2.83
N PHE A 48 15.57 12.02 -1.54
CA PHE A 48 16.53 11.62 -0.52
C PHE A 48 16.44 10.13 -0.15
N TRP A 49 15.85 9.29 -1.01
CA TRP A 49 15.86 7.84 -0.79
C TRP A 49 17.29 7.30 -0.67
N TYR A 50 17.56 6.48 0.34
CA TYR A 50 18.94 6.10 0.72
C TYR A 50 19.70 5.30 -0.35
N GLU A 51 18.98 4.65 -1.27
CA GLU A 51 19.58 3.90 -2.38
C GLU A 51 19.94 4.80 -3.57
N ASN A 52 19.52 6.06 -3.57
CA ASN A 52 19.88 7.01 -4.62
C ASN A 52 21.35 7.43 -4.44
N GLY A 53 22.26 6.84 -5.22
CA GLY A 53 23.69 7.18 -5.25
C GLY A 53 24.10 8.06 -6.42
N GLY A 54 25.19 8.82 -6.28
CA GLY A 54 25.80 9.58 -7.38
C GLY A 54 25.10 10.90 -7.74
N PHE A 55 24.10 11.33 -6.96
CA PHE A 55 23.42 12.63 -7.14
C PHE A 55 23.90 13.64 -6.10
N ARG A 56 23.67 14.94 -6.35
CA ARG A 56 24.01 16.03 -5.42
C ARG A 56 23.37 15.86 -4.03
N ASN A 57 22.23 15.20 -3.97
CA ASN A 57 21.40 14.95 -2.80
C ASN A 57 21.52 13.53 -2.26
N SER A 58 22.49 12.74 -2.73
CA SER A 58 22.78 11.41 -2.18
C SER A 58 23.43 11.53 -0.80
N PHE A 59 23.16 10.58 0.09
CA PHE A 59 23.88 10.47 1.35
C PHE A 59 25.34 10.06 1.11
N THR A 60 26.24 10.58 1.93
CA THR A 60 27.63 10.14 2.00
C THR A 60 27.71 8.78 2.70
N ARG A 61 28.62 7.90 2.25
CA ARG A 61 29.00 6.71 3.00
C ARG A 61 29.89 7.07 4.19
#